data_AF-A0A7J7UPR2-F1
#
_entry.id   AF-A0A7J7UPR2-F1
#
_cell.length_a   1.000
_cell.length_b   1.000
_cell.length_c   1.000
_cell.angle_alpha   90.00
_cell.angle_beta   90.00
_cell.angle_gamma   90.00
#
_symmetry.space_group_name_H-M   'P 1'
#
loop_
_entity.id
_entity.type
_entity.pdbx_description
1 polymer ?
#
loop_
_entity_poly.entity_id
_entity_poly.type
_entity_poly.pdbx_seq_one_letter_code
_entity_poly.pdbx_strand_id
1 'polypeptide(L)'
;MSPRCSLTIEKNKKAITECFAPLLYCTPRAVNIKKTETELTFWVKDGIRWAILDKKLAASVNILPKASSLYFWNGEIEEATEILLLIKTKTSKVRMLSSYVRLVHPFEIPEVFSLPMDQGDVHYLKWLEEGMEED
;
A
#
# COMPACT_ATOMS: atom_id res chain seq x y z
N MET A 1 21.85 -47.20 19.71
CA MET A 1 22.67 -46.05 20.11
C MET A 1 22.88 -45.13 18.91
N SER A 2 22.71 -43.82 19.15
CA SER A 2 23.29 -42.69 18.41
C SER A 2 22.68 -42.32 17.04
N PRO A 3 22.94 -41.11 16.51
CA PRO A 3 23.09 -39.82 17.17
C PRO A 3 22.33 -38.68 16.44
N ARG A 4 22.17 -37.54 17.12
CA ARG A 4 21.78 -36.25 16.51
C ARG A 4 22.87 -35.77 15.56
N CYS A 5 22.49 -35.17 14.43
CA CYS A 5 23.39 -34.29 13.69
C CYS A 5 22.64 -33.05 13.19
N SER A 6 23.01 -31.93 13.79
CA SER A 6 22.75 -30.54 13.42
C SER A 6 23.52 -30.18 12.15
N LEU A 7 22.87 -29.60 11.15
CA LEU A 7 23.56 -28.90 10.06
C LEU A 7 22.86 -27.60 9.71
N THR A 8 23.62 -26.53 9.95
CA THR A 8 23.34 -25.13 9.62
C THR A 8 23.58 -24.90 8.12
N ILE A 9 22.53 -24.49 7.44
CA ILE A 9 22.43 -23.52 6.33
C ILE A 9 23.72 -23.26 5.51
N GLU A 10 23.77 -23.83 4.31
CA GLU A 10 24.31 -23.16 3.12
C GLU A 10 23.15 -22.91 2.13
N LYS A 11 22.73 -21.65 2.01
CA LYS A 11 21.68 -21.20 1.08
C LYS A 11 22.31 -20.78 -0.23
N ASN A 12 22.30 -21.63 -1.25
CA ASN A 12 22.09 -21.16 -2.62
C ASN A 12 21.75 -22.26 -3.64
N LYS A 13 20.59 -22.07 -4.28
CA LYS A 13 20.17 -22.50 -5.62
C LYS A 13 20.08 -24.00 -5.95
N LYS A 14 18.85 -24.34 -6.37
CA LYS A 14 18.39 -25.39 -7.31
C LYS A 14 17.94 -26.73 -6.71
N ALA A 15 16.71 -27.05 -7.13
CA ALA A 15 16.12 -28.37 -7.34
C ALA A 15 15.78 -29.20 -6.10
N ILE A 16 14.49 -29.17 -5.72
CA ILE A 16 13.76 -30.39 -5.37
C ILE A 16 12.41 -30.31 -6.09
N THR A 17 12.42 -30.84 -7.30
CA THR A 17 11.24 -31.37 -7.99
C THR A 17 10.90 -32.72 -7.34
N GLU A 18 9.63 -33.11 -7.38
CA GLU A 18 9.05 -34.41 -7.00
C GLU A 18 8.32 -34.49 -5.64
N CYS A 19 7.07 -34.02 -5.65
CA CYS A 19 5.99 -34.68 -4.93
C CYS A 19 4.85 -34.99 -5.91
N PHE A 20 4.64 -36.28 -6.15
CA PHE A 20 3.55 -36.85 -6.94
C PHE A 20 2.25 -36.79 -6.13
N ALA A 21 1.31 -35.92 -6.56
CA ALA A 21 -0.14 -36.13 -6.41
C ALA A 21 -0.86 -35.24 -7.44
N PRO A 22 -1.88 -35.75 -8.17
CA PRO A 22 -2.46 -35.08 -9.32
C PRO A 22 -3.64 -34.22 -8.88
N LEU A 23 -3.56 -32.89 -9.04
CA LEU A 23 -4.66 -31.95 -9.32
C LEU A 23 -4.13 -30.51 -9.23
N LEU A 24 -4.44 -29.72 -10.25
CA LEU A 24 -4.08 -28.31 -10.47
C LEU A 24 -2.59 -28.02 -10.71
N TYR A 25 -2.23 -27.99 -12.00
CA TYR A 25 -1.20 -27.09 -12.49
C TYR A 25 -1.61 -25.65 -12.20
N CYS A 26 -1.25 -25.13 -11.03
CA CYS A 26 -1.14 -23.70 -10.80
C CYS A 26 0.36 -23.40 -10.79
N THR A 27 0.91 -23.11 -11.97
CA THR A 27 2.28 -22.59 -12.07
C THR A 27 2.38 -21.36 -11.16
N PRO A 28 3.37 -21.25 -10.26
CA PRO A 28 3.66 -19.98 -9.61
C PRO A 28 4.31 -19.10 -10.68
N ARG A 29 3.48 -18.44 -11.51
CA ARG A 29 3.93 -17.31 -12.30
C ARG A 29 4.20 -16.23 -11.26
N ALA A 30 5.48 -16.07 -10.92
CA ALA A 30 5.94 -14.97 -10.09
C ALA A 30 5.52 -13.67 -10.78
N VAL A 31 4.35 -13.16 -10.39
CA VAL A 31 3.99 -11.78 -10.65
C VAL A 31 4.92 -11.02 -9.71
N ASN A 32 5.97 -10.42 -10.28
CA ASN A 32 6.74 -9.40 -9.59
C ASN A 32 5.80 -8.20 -9.40
N ILE A 33 4.89 -8.29 -8.44
CA ILE A 33 4.07 -7.17 -7.99
C ILE A 33 5.07 -6.26 -7.26
N LYS A 34 5.61 -5.28 -7.96
CA LYS A 34 6.36 -4.20 -7.32
C LYS A 34 5.34 -3.31 -6.61
N LYS A 35 4.91 -3.81 -5.44
CA LYS A 35 4.26 -3.14 -4.32
C LYS A 35 3.36 -1.98 -4.73
N THR A 36 2.08 -2.29 -4.89
CA THR A 36 1.03 -1.28 -4.79
C THR A 36 0.80 -1.01 -3.31
N GLU A 37 0.85 0.25 -2.91
CA GLU A 37 0.64 0.68 -1.53
C GLU A 37 -0.64 1.49 -1.45
N THR A 38 -1.34 1.34 -0.34
CA THR A 38 -2.53 2.14 -0.04
C THR A 38 -2.14 3.21 0.97
N GLU A 39 -2.27 4.48 0.59
CA GLU A 39 -2.00 5.63 1.45
C GLU A 39 -3.31 6.16 2.04
N LEU A 40 -3.34 6.35 3.35
CA LEU A 40 -4.49 6.87 4.09
C LEU A 40 -4.22 8.34 4.47
N THR A 41 -5.20 9.23 4.24
CA THR A 41 -5.08 10.66 4.60
C THR A 41 -6.36 11.14 5.27
N PHE A 42 -6.26 11.74 6.47
CA PHE A 42 -7.41 11.93 7.37
C PHE A 42 -8.14 13.27 7.28
N TRP A 43 -7.52 14.32 6.71
CA TRP A 43 -8.19 15.59 6.43
C TRP A 43 -7.90 16.04 5.02
N VAL A 44 -8.93 16.38 4.25
CA VAL A 44 -8.71 16.87 2.89
C VAL A 44 -9.71 17.97 2.54
N LYS A 45 -9.17 19.14 2.16
CA LYS A 45 -9.93 20.12 1.36
C LYS A 45 -10.31 19.48 0.04
N ASP A 46 -11.55 19.69 -0.43
CA ASP A 46 -12.16 19.01 -1.59
C ASP A 46 -11.29 18.95 -2.88
N GLY A 47 -10.25 19.78 -3.02
CA GLY A 47 -9.34 19.80 -4.16
C GLY A 47 -8.24 18.73 -4.20
N ILE A 48 -7.76 18.19 -3.06
CA ILE A 48 -6.57 17.31 -3.08
C ILE A 48 -6.88 16.02 -3.84
N ARG A 49 -8.07 15.43 -3.63
CA ARG A 49 -8.51 14.19 -4.29
C ARG A 49 -8.49 14.26 -5.81
N TRP A 50 -8.81 15.42 -6.38
CA TRP A 50 -8.77 15.64 -7.81
C TRP A 50 -7.34 15.88 -8.29
N ALA A 51 -6.58 16.68 -7.56
CA ALA A 51 -5.23 17.05 -7.95
C ALA A 51 -4.25 15.87 -7.95
N ILE A 52 -4.41 14.90 -7.03
CA ILE A 52 -3.56 13.69 -7.01
C ILE A 52 -3.83 12.76 -8.19
N LEU A 53 -5.08 12.71 -8.67
CA LEU A 53 -5.46 11.96 -9.87
C LEU A 53 -4.98 12.67 -11.14
N ASP A 54 -5.19 13.99 -11.23
CA ASP A 54 -4.77 14.82 -12.37
C ASP A 54 -3.25 14.76 -12.58
N LYS A 55 -2.48 14.79 -11.48
CA LYS A 55 -1.02 14.65 -11.49
C LYS A 55 -0.53 13.20 -11.63
N LYS A 56 -1.45 12.23 -11.78
CA LYS A 56 -1.13 10.79 -11.87
C LYS A 56 -0.25 10.29 -10.72
N LEU A 57 -0.42 10.87 -9.53
CA LEU A 57 0.25 10.45 -8.29
C LEU A 57 -0.45 9.25 -7.65
N ALA A 58 -1.71 9.03 -8.01
CA ALA A 58 -2.51 7.89 -7.60
C ALA A 58 -3.38 7.41 -8.78
N ALA A 59 -3.76 6.13 -8.77
CA ALA A 59 -4.70 5.59 -9.75
C ALA A 59 -6.15 5.66 -9.29
N SER A 60 -6.40 5.61 -7.97
CA SER A 60 -7.74 5.60 -7.41
C SER A 60 -7.75 6.18 -6.00
N VAL A 61 -8.87 6.81 -5.64
CA VAL A 61 -9.11 7.42 -4.33
C VAL A 61 -10.51 7.02 -3.87
N ASN A 62 -10.63 6.40 -2.70
CA ASN A 62 -11.94 6.26 -2.04
C ASN A 62 -12.08 7.34 -0.98
N ILE A 63 -13.27 7.90 -0.87
CA ILE A 63 -13.60 8.97 0.08
C ILE A 63 -14.54 8.37 1.12
N LEU A 64 -14.12 8.41 2.39
CA LEU A 64 -14.90 7.95 3.53
C LEU A 64 -15.31 9.19 4.33
N PRO A 65 -16.54 9.70 4.11
CA PRO A 65 -17.00 10.92 4.77
C PRO A 65 -17.35 10.64 6.25
N LYS A 66 -17.22 11.68 7.09
CA LYS A 66 -17.66 11.69 8.50
C LYS A 66 -16.98 10.62 9.38
N ALA A 67 -15.67 10.48 9.26
CA ALA A 67 -14.90 9.71 10.22
C ALA A 67 -14.79 10.50 11.54
N SER A 68 -14.98 9.86 12.69
CA SER A 68 -14.64 10.46 13.98
C SER A 68 -13.24 10.03 14.38
N SER A 69 -12.38 11.01 14.64
CA SER A 69 -11.02 10.81 15.13
C SER A 69 -10.94 11.29 16.57
N LEU A 70 -10.43 10.42 17.46
CA LEU A 70 -10.19 10.71 18.87
C LEU A 70 -8.69 10.71 19.11
N TYR A 71 -8.14 11.79 19.64
CA TYR A 71 -6.70 11.92 19.90
C TYR A 71 -6.43 12.74 21.14
N PHE A 72 -5.21 12.60 21.68
CA PHE A 72 -4.76 13.41 22.81
C PHE A 72 -4.17 14.73 22.31
N TRP A 73 -4.66 15.83 22.83
CA TRP A 73 -4.12 17.16 22.58
C TRP A 73 -4.11 17.98 23.87
N ASN A 74 -2.98 18.60 24.18
CA ASN A 74 -2.78 19.42 25.39
C ASN A 74 -3.22 18.75 26.72
N GLY A 75 -3.10 17.41 26.81
CA GLY A 75 -3.47 16.64 28.00
C GLY A 75 -4.94 16.24 28.09
N GLU A 76 -5.76 16.63 27.11
CA GLU A 76 -7.19 16.29 27.02
C GLU A 76 -7.46 15.39 25.80
N ILE A 77 -8.58 14.66 25.82
CA ILE A 77 -9.05 13.88 24.67
C ILE A 77 -9.91 14.81 23.83
N GLU A 78 -9.51 15.01 22.59
CA GLU A 78 -10.25 15.77 21.59
C GLU A 78 -10.95 14.82 20.62
N GLU A 79 -12.15 15.20 20.16
CA GLU A 79 -12.89 14.53 19.09
C GLU A 79 -13.03 15.46 17.89
N ALA A 80 -12.67 14.97 16.71
CA ALA A 80 -12.85 15.70 15.45
C ALA A 80 -13.60 14.86 14.42
N THR A 81 -14.44 15.50 13.62
CA THR A 81 -15.04 14.87 12.43
C THR A 81 -14.22 15.21 11.20
N GLU A 82 -13.83 14.17 10.46
CA GLU A 82 -12.84 14.25 9.41
C GLU A 82 -13.28 13.48 8.15
N ILE A 83 -12.51 13.60 7.07
CA ILE A 83 -12.76 12.87 5.82
C ILE A 83 -11.52 12.04 5.52
N LEU A 84 -11.67 10.73 5.62
CA LEU A 84 -10.61 9.79 5.34
C LEU A 84 -10.54 9.51 3.83
N LEU A 85 -9.36 9.68 3.24
CA LEU A 85 -9.04 9.25 1.90
C LEU A 85 -8.25 7.96 1.93
N LEU A 86 -8.68 6.99 1.12
CA LEU A 86 -7.96 5.75 0.85
C LEU A 86 -7.43 5.79 -0.59
N ILE A 87 -6.16 6.13 -0.75
CA ILE A 87 -5.49 6.38 -2.01
C ILE A 87 -4.71 5.13 -2.42
N LYS A 88 -4.87 4.66 -3.66
CA LYS A 88 -4.10 3.53 -4.20
C LYS A 88 -3.04 4.05 -5.15
N THR A 89 -1.78 3.78 -4.82
CA THR A 89 -0.63 4.23 -5.61
C THR A 89 0.47 3.17 -5.68
N LYS A 90 1.49 3.41 -6.50
CA LYS A 90 2.72 2.60 -6.54
C LYS A 90 3.62 3.00 -5.37
N THR A 91 4.34 2.06 -4.77
CA THR A 91 5.33 2.36 -3.72
C THR A 91 6.35 3.41 -4.15
N SER A 92 6.74 3.44 -5.43
CA SER A 92 7.67 4.46 -5.95
C SER A 92 7.14 5.89 -5.81
N LYS A 93 5.80 6.07 -5.82
CA LYS A 93 5.12 7.37 -5.79
C LYS A 93 4.70 7.82 -4.40
N VAL A 94 4.70 6.94 -3.40
CA VAL A 94 4.30 7.27 -2.01
C VAL A 94 5.05 8.48 -1.46
N ARG A 95 6.37 8.55 -1.66
CA ARG A 95 7.16 9.70 -1.20
C ARG A 95 6.73 11.02 -1.87
N MET A 96 6.44 10.95 -3.16
CA MET A 96 6.01 12.12 -3.93
C MET A 96 4.59 12.55 -3.55
N LEU A 97 3.69 11.58 -3.38
CA LEU A 97 2.31 11.78 -2.94
C LEU A 97 2.28 12.40 -1.54
N SER A 98 2.96 11.81 -0.56
CA SER A 98 3.06 12.35 0.81
C SER A 98 3.63 13.77 0.84
N SER A 99 4.65 14.05 0.02
CA SER A 99 5.22 15.41 -0.09
C SER A 99 4.22 16.41 -0.68
N TYR A 100 3.46 15.99 -1.69
CA TYR A 100 2.42 16.82 -2.31
C TYR A 100 1.26 17.08 -1.35
N VAL A 101 0.80 16.05 -0.64
CA VAL A 101 -0.23 16.18 0.40
C VAL A 101 0.24 17.19 1.44
N ARG A 102 1.44 17.04 2.00
CA ARG A 102 1.99 17.99 3.00
C ARG A 102 2.08 19.43 2.49
N LEU A 103 2.34 19.64 1.20
CA LEU A 103 2.42 20.98 0.62
C LEU A 103 1.05 21.68 0.54
N VAL A 104 -0.01 20.92 0.25
CA VAL A 104 -1.37 21.47 -0.01
C VAL A 104 -2.25 21.40 1.23
N HIS A 105 -1.92 20.54 2.18
CA HIS A 105 -2.71 20.30 3.37
C HIS A 105 -2.68 21.49 4.34
N PRO A 106 -3.81 21.88 4.95
CA PRO A 106 -3.87 23.05 5.84
C PRO A 106 -3.11 22.87 7.16
N PHE A 107 -2.99 21.64 7.66
CA PHE A 107 -2.20 21.33 8.85
C PHE A 107 -0.74 21.10 8.49
N GLU A 108 0.14 21.56 9.37
CA GLU A 108 1.60 21.41 9.26
C GLU A 108 2.03 19.95 9.21
N ILE A 109 1.35 19.09 9.98
CA ILE A 109 1.61 17.66 10.07
C ILE A 109 0.31 16.92 9.72
N PRO A 110 0.03 16.64 8.44
CA PRO A 110 -1.08 15.77 8.07
C PRO A 110 -0.81 14.34 8.50
N GLU A 111 -1.87 13.63 8.92
CA GLU A 111 -1.79 12.19 9.09
C GLU A 111 -1.74 11.53 7.71
N VAL A 112 -0.57 10.95 7.41
CA VAL A 112 -0.27 10.24 6.17
C VAL A 112 0.52 8.99 6.51
N PHE A 113 -0.01 7.82 6.18
CA PHE A 113 0.70 6.56 6.29
C PHE A 113 0.35 5.63 5.13
N SER A 114 1.29 4.74 4.78
CA SER A 114 1.10 3.75 3.73
C SER A 114 1.04 2.33 4.28
N LEU A 115 0.18 1.51 3.68
CA LEU A 115 0.04 0.09 3.95
C LEU A 115 0.37 -0.70 2.67
N PRO A 116 1.31 -1.67 2.73
CA PRO A 116 1.64 -2.50 1.57
C PRO A 116 0.48 -3.44 1.22
N MET A 117 0.20 -3.56 -0.09
CA MET A 117 -0.69 -4.58 -0.62
C MET A 117 0.15 -5.70 -1.26
N ASP A 118 0.23 -6.84 -0.57
CA ASP A 118 1.04 -7.98 -1.01
C ASP A 118 0.29 -8.90 -1.99
N GLN A 119 -1.04 -8.87 -1.98
CA GLN A 119 -1.90 -9.72 -2.80
C GLN A 119 -3.13 -8.95 -3.29
N GLY A 120 -3.63 -9.33 -4.47
CA GLY A 120 -4.81 -8.73 -5.08
C GLY A 120 -5.12 -9.39 -6.42
N ASP A 121 -6.25 -8.99 -7.01
CA ASP A 121 -6.59 -9.43 -8.36
C ASP A 121 -5.59 -8.86 -9.38
N VAL A 122 -5.02 -9.73 -10.22
CA VAL A 122 -3.95 -9.37 -11.15
C VAL A 122 -4.41 -8.33 -12.17
N HIS A 123 -5.68 -8.40 -12.62
CA HIS A 123 -6.23 -7.45 -13.58
C HIS A 123 -6.44 -6.08 -12.92
N TYR A 124 -6.93 -6.06 -11.68
CA TYR A 124 -7.10 -4.83 -10.90
C TYR A 124 -5.75 -4.14 -10.62
N LEU A 125 -4.73 -4.89 -10.20
CA LEU A 125 -3.40 -4.35 -9.97
C LEU A 125 -2.79 -3.78 -11.25
N LYS A 126 -2.94 -4.48 -12.38
CA LYS A 126 -2.50 -3.98 -13.69
C LYS A 126 -3.21 -2.69 -14.09
N TRP A 127 -4.52 -2.60 -13.87
CA TRP A 127 -5.28 -1.38 -14.11
C TRP A 127 -4.80 -0.21 -13.25
N LEU A 128 -4.51 -0.45 -11.96
CA LEU A 128 -3.90 0.56 -11.10
C LEU A 128 -2.55 1.02 -11.66
N GLU A 129 -1.71 0.09 -12.11
CA GLU A 129 -0.41 0.43 -12.66
C GLU A 129 -0.49 1.27 -13.94
N GLU A 130 -1.42 0.96 -14.83
CA GLU A 130 -1.68 1.67 -16.10
C GLU A 130 -2.26 3.08 -15.87
N GLY A 131 -3.00 3.28 -14.78
CA GLY A 131 -3.58 4.58 -14.41
C GLY A 131 -2.56 5.63 -13.96
N MET A 132 -1.29 5.24 -13.78
CA MET A 132 -0.21 6.11 -13.32
C MET A 132 0.93 6.10 -14.33
N GLU A 133 1.36 7.28 -14.80
CA GLU A 133 2.53 7.41 -15.70
C GLU A 133 3.79 6.77 -15.11
N GLU A 134 4.61 6.18 -15.97
CA GLU A 134 5.95 5.71 -15.60
C GLU A 134 6.91 6.91 -15.57
N ASP A 135 7.87 6.88 -14.64
CA ASP A 135 8.93 7.89 -14.50
C ASP A 135 9.99 7.74 -15.60
#